data_AF-A0A7K5L0F8-F1
#
_entry.id   AF-A0A7K5L0F8-F1
#
_cell.length_a   1.000
_cell.length_b   1.000
_cell.length_c   1.000
_cell.angle_alpha   90.00
_cell.angle_beta   90.00
_cell.angle_gamma   90.00
#
_symmetry.space_group_name_H-M   'P 1'
#
loop_
_entity.id
_entity.type
_entity.pdbx_description
1 polymer ?
#
loop_
_entity_poly.entity_id
_entity_poly.type
_entity_poly.pdbx_seq_one_letter_code
_entity_poly.pdbx_strand_id
1 'polypeptide(L)'
;AGNRAGGGPLLTNYALTLLVVLFLQSRSPPVLPSLRHLRALAGPQDRAQVGGWDCSFPQDVAVLEPSENTQSAASLLAEFFSYFGTLDLGGLLLSPLEGRALPRPPSGTPGGLRQSPLTLQDPFELSHNVAANVTPRVLSRFVRCCRDAARLCRGPEFLQRSRRGRPWGLMRLLQP
;
A
#
# COMPACT_ATOMS: atom_id res chain seq x y z
N ALA A 1 -1.85 2.77 18.15
CA ALA A 1 -2.67 1.71 18.78
C ALA A 1 -2.67 0.49 17.87
N GLY A 2 -1.91 -0.54 18.22
CA GLY A 2 -1.83 -1.82 17.49
C GLY A 2 -2.20 -2.95 18.43
N ASN A 3 -3.01 -3.90 17.95
CA ASN A 3 -3.51 -5.01 18.75
C ASN A 3 -2.32 -5.85 19.26
N ARG A 4 -2.12 -5.90 20.58
CA ARG A 4 -1.04 -6.69 21.22
C ARG A 4 -1.37 -8.20 21.26
N ALA A 5 -2.59 -8.60 20.86
CA ALA A 5 -3.00 -9.98 20.65
C ALA A 5 -3.01 -10.28 19.13
N GLY A 6 -2.12 -11.18 18.71
CA GLY A 6 -1.74 -11.42 17.32
C GLY A 6 -2.89 -11.90 16.43
N GLY A 7 -3.25 -11.08 15.43
CA GLY A 7 -4.21 -11.38 14.36
C GLY A 7 -3.72 -12.42 13.34
N GLY A 8 -3.00 -13.44 13.80
CA GLY A 8 -2.41 -14.48 12.97
C GLY A 8 -1.33 -13.97 12.00
N PRO A 9 -0.86 -14.84 11.08
CA PRO A 9 0.20 -14.51 10.13
C PRO A 9 -0.30 -13.69 8.92
N LEU A 10 -1.59 -13.35 8.87
CA LEU A 10 -2.22 -12.66 7.74
C LEU A 10 -1.96 -11.16 7.77
N LEU A 11 -2.08 -10.50 6.62
CA LEU A 11 -2.09 -9.03 6.57
C LEU A 11 -3.24 -8.49 7.41
N THR A 12 -2.94 -7.52 8.26
CA THR A 12 -3.99 -6.74 8.95
C THR A 12 -4.68 -5.83 7.93
N ASN A 13 -5.93 -5.43 8.21
CA ASN A 13 -6.62 -4.46 7.36
C ASN A 13 -5.84 -3.14 7.26
N TYR A 14 -5.20 -2.71 8.36
CA TYR A 14 -4.36 -1.52 8.36
C TYR A 14 -3.16 -1.65 7.40
N ALA A 15 -2.43 -2.77 7.45
CA ALA A 15 -1.32 -3.02 6.53
C ALA A 15 -1.81 -3.09 5.07
N LEU A 16 -2.95 -3.73 4.81
CA LEU A 16 -3.53 -3.79 3.47
C LEU A 16 -3.92 -2.40 2.95
N THR A 17 -4.54 -1.56 3.79
CA THR A 17 -4.85 -0.17 3.46
C THR A 17 -3.58 0.61 3.12
N LEU A 18 -2.49 0.45 3.89
CA LEU A 18 -1.23 1.11 3.59
C LEU A 18 -0.57 0.63 2.28
N LEU A 19 -0.74 -0.65 1.89
CA LEU A 19 -0.33 -1.12 0.56
C LEU A 19 -1.11 -0.42 -0.56
N VAL A 20 -2.42 -0.22 -0.38
CA VAL A 20 -3.25 0.53 -1.33
C VAL A 20 -2.80 1.99 -1.42
N VAL A 21 -2.61 2.66 -0.27
CA VAL A 21 -2.11 4.04 -0.22
C VAL A 21 -0.76 4.17 -0.94
N LEU A 22 0.19 3.31 -0.62
CA LEU A 22 1.50 3.29 -1.28
C LEU A 22 1.39 3.08 -2.79
N PHE A 23 0.53 2.16 -3.22
CA PHE A 23 0.32 1.93 -4.65
C PHE A 23 -0.18 3.19 -5.35
N LEU A 24 -1.15 3.88 -4.75
CA LEU A 24 -1.69 5.15 -5.27
C LEU A 24 -0.64 6.28 -5.27
N GLN A 25 0.23 6.32 -4.27
CA GLN A 25 1.37 7.25 -4.22
C GLN A 25 2.43 6.95 -5.29
N SER A 26 2.61 5.68 -5.64
CA SER A 26 3.60 5.23 -6.63
C SER A 26 3.16 5.38 -8.09
N ARG A 27 1.94 5.88 -8.35
CA ARG A 27 1.45 6.10 -9.72
C ARG A 27 2.20 7.27 -10.37
N SER A 28 2.16 7.29 -11.70
CA SER A 28 2.71 8.39 -12.50
C SER A 28 1.65 8.83 -13.52
N PRO A 29 0.99 9.98 -13.33
CA PRO A 29 1.11 10.89 -12.18
C PRO A 29 0.57 10.28 -10.87
N PRO A 30 1.01 10.74 -9.69
CA PRO A 30 0.59 10.18 -8.40
C PRO A 30 -0.90 10.44 -8.13
N VAL A 31 -1.63 9.43 -7.65
CA VAL A 31 -3.05 9.59 -7.24
C VAL A 31 -3.15 10.21 -5.85
N LEU A 32 -2.22 9.84 -4.95
CA LEU A 32 -2.10 10.41 -3.61
C LEU A 32 -0.71 11.01 -3.42
N PRO A 33 -0.56 12.13 -2.69
CA PRO A 33 0.75 12.63 -2.31
C PRO A 33 1.43 11.71 -1.29
N SER A 34 2.76 11.70 -1.29
CA SER A 34 3.55 11.08 -0.20
C SER A 34 3.34 11.83 1.12
N LEU A 35 3.48 11.16 2.27
CA LEU A 35 3.40 11.87 3.55
C LEU A 35 4.54 12.87 3.72
N ARG A 36 5.72 12.65 3.12
CA ARG A 36 6.79 13.66 3.07
C ARG A 36 6.32 14.94 2.38
N HIS A 37 5.59 14.82 1.28
CA HIS A 37 5.04 15.99 0.59
C HIS A 37 3.99 16.70 1.46
N LEU A 38 3.10 15.94 2.10
CA LEU A 38 2.14 16.51 3.06
C LEU A 38 2.83 17.25 4.20
N ARG A 39 3.87 16.66 4.82
CA ARG A 39 4.67 17.32 5.87
C ARG A 39 5.30 18.64 5.40
N ALA A 40 5.73 18.73 4.15
CA ALA A 40 6.30 19.96 3.60
C ALA A 40 5.26 21.08 3.42
N LEU A 41 3.98 20.74 3.31
CA LEU A 41 2.86 21.69 3.24
C LEU A 41 2.30 22.06 4.61
N ALA A 42 2.69 21.34 5.67
CA ALA A 42 2.18 21.55 7.02
C ALA A 42 2.60 22.94 7.56
N GLY A 43 1.62 23.72 7.98
CA GLY A 43 1.84 25.02 8.62
C GLY A 43 2.09 24.89 10.13
N PRO A 44 2.31 26.02 10.84
CA PRO A 44 2.50 26.01 12.30
C PRO A 44 1.35 25.35 13.08
N GLN A 45 0.12 25.46 12.57
CA GLN A 45 -1.08 24.90 13.20
C GLN A 45 -1.24 23.38 12.99
N ASP A 46 -0.56 22.83 11.97
CA ASP A 46 -0.60 21.40 11.65
C ASP A 46 0.44 20.60 12.45
N ARG A 47 1.29 21.28 13.25
CA ARG A 47 2.37 20.64 13.99
C ARG A 47 1.82 19.68 15.03
N ALA A 48 2.15 18.40 14.87
CA ALA A 48 1.78 17.36 15.81
C ALA A 48 2.95 16.40 16.04
N GLN A 49 3.24 16.11 17.31
CA GLN A 49 4.25 15.11 17.68
C GLN A 49 3.64 14.11 18.66
N VAL A 50 3.70 12.82 18.32
CA VAL A 50 3.14 11.74 19.14
C VAL A 50 4.20 10.66 19.34
N GLY A 51 4.56 10.38 20.60
CA GLY A 51 5.58 9.38 20.90
C GLY A 51 6.96 9.70 20.30
N GLY A 52 7.28 10.98 20.14
CA GLY A 52 8.52 11.43 19.50
C GLY A 52 8.48 11.48 17.97
N TRP A 53 7.43 10.96 17.33
CA TRP A 53 7.28 10.95 15.87
C TRP A 53 6.55 12.19 15.36
N ASP A 54 7.02 12.73 14.25
CA ASP A 54 6.38 13.84 13.54
C ASP A 54 5.09 13.33 12.85
N CYS A 55 3.96 13.79 13.34
CA CYS A 55 2.63 13.48 12.83
C CYS A 55 1.99 14.68 12.11
N SER A 56 2.80 15.65 11.69
CA SER A 56 2.31 16.88 11.05
C SER A 56 1.88 16.63 9.61
N PHE A 57 0.70 17.12 9.24
CA PHE A 57 0.20 17.17 7.86
C PHE A 57 -0.98 18.17 7.80
N PRO A 58 -1.26 18.78 6.64
CA PRO A 58 -2.34 19.75 6.49
C PRO A 58 -3.68 19.19 6.98
N GLN A 59 -4.33 19.91 7.90
CA GLN A 59 -5.71 19.61 8.29
C GLN A 59 -6.71 20.08 7.23
N ASP A 60 -6.36 21.15 6.50
CA ASP A 60 -7.17 21.67 5.39
C ASP A 60 -6.74 21.05 4.06
N VAL A 61 -7.66 20.30 3.45
CA VAL A 61 -7.47 19.65 2.15
C VAL A 61 -7.39 20.67 1.02
N ALA A 62 -7.90 21.89 1.19
CA ALA A 62 -7.84 22.93 0.17
C ALA A 62 -6.40 23.38 -0.17
N VAL A 63 -5.43 23.08 0.70
CA VAL A 63 -3.99 23.31 0.46
C VAL A 63 -3.40 22.31 -0.53
N LEU A 64 -4.11 21.20 -0.81
CA LEU A 64 -3.64 20.14 -1.70
C LEU A 64 -4.11 20.38 -3.13
N GLU A 65 -3.15 20.37 -4.05
CA GLU A 65 -3.45 20.35 -5.48
C GLU A 65 -4.12 19.02 -5.88
N PRO A 66 -5.14 19.04 -6.74
CA PRO A 66 -5.74 17.81 -7.27
C PRO A 66 -4.73 16.94 -8.01
N SER A 67 -4.92 15.63 -7.95
CA SER A 67 -4.12 14.70 -8.74
C SER A 67 -4.38 14.89 -10.24
N GLU A 68 -3.31 14.91 -11.03
CA GLU A 68 -3.37 14.86 -12.50
C GLU A 68 -3.68 13.45 -13.04
N ASN A 69 -3.84 12.46 -12.16
CA ASN A 69 -4.11 11.08 -12.56
C ASN A 69 -5.54 10.90 -13.05
N THR A 70 -5.67 10.45 -14.30
CA THR A 70 -6.95 10.24 -14.98
C THR A 70 -7.32 8.75 -15.13
N GLN A 71 -6.56 7.84 -14.50
CA GLN A 71 -6.80 6.41 -14.59
C GLN A 71 -8.13 6.05 -13.93
N SER A 72 -8.89 5.15 -14.56
CA SER A 72 -10.12 4.63 -13.97
C SER A 72 -9.84 3.71 -12.78
N ALA A 73 -10.82 3.58 -11.87
CA ALA A 73 -10.72 2.64 -10.75
C ALA A 73 -10.46 1.19 -11.20
N ALA A 74 -11.02 0.77 -12.34
CA ALA A 74 -10.78 -0.56 -12.90
C ALA A 74 -9.32 -0.73 -13.37
N SER A 75 -8.74 0.31 -13.98
CA SER A 75 -7.32 0.31 -14.39
C SER A 75 -6.41 0.28 -13.18
N LEU A 76 -6.66 1.13 -12.19
CA LEU A 76 -5.90 1.19 -10.94
C LEU A 76 -5.97 -0.14 -10.17
N LEU A 77 -7.12 -0.81 -10.13
CA LEU A 77 -7.26 -2.11 -9.50
C LEU A 77 -6.43 -3.19 -10.22
N ALA A 78 -6.48 -3.23 -11.56
CA ALA A 78 -5.67 -4.16 -12.36
C ALA A 78 -4.17 -3.92 -12.16
N GLU A 79 -3.76 -2.65 -12.13
CA GLU A 79 -2.38 -2.25 -11.90
C GLU A 79 -1.91 -2.52 -10.48
N PHE A 80 -2.78 -2.41 -9.46
CA PHE A 80 -2.45 -2.79 -8.08
C PHE A 80 -2.01 -4.24 -8.00
N PHE A 81 -2.80 -5.14 -8.61
CA PHE A 81 -2.47 -6.56 -8.67
C PHE A 81 -1.19 -6.80 -9.48
N SER A 82 -1.02 -6.11 -10.60
CA SER A 82 0.20 -6.23 -11.41
C SER A 82 1.44 -5.75 -10.65
N TYR A 83 1.36 -4.62 -9.94
CA TYR A 83 2.44 -3.99 -9.20
C TYR A 83 2.95 -4.91 -8.08
N PHE A 84 2.06 -5.34 -7.18
CA PHE A 84 2.47 -6.23 -6.09
C PHE A 84 2.72 -7.68 -6.52
N GLY A 85 2.22 -8.08 -7.69
CA GLY A 85 2.51 -9.38 -8.29
C GLY A 85 3.91 -9.49 -8.89
N THR A 86 4.56 -8.39 -9.27
CA THR A 86 5.86 -8.40 -9.97
C THR A 86 7.05 -7.99 -9.09
N LEU A 87 6.82 -7.19 -8.05
CA LEU A 87 7.89 -6.72 -7.18
C LEU A 87 8.55 -7.86 -6.37
N ASP A 88 9.87 -7.75 -6.19
CA ASP A 88 10.59 -8.52 -5.16
C ASP A 88 10.40 -7.86 -3.79
N LEU A 89 9.25 -8.13 -3.16
CA LEU A 89 8.91 -7.57 -1.85
C LEU A 89 9.90 -7.98 -0.74
N GLY A 90 10.62 -9.09 -0.93
CA GLY A 90 11.66 -9.56 -0.02
C GLY A 90 12.93 -8.71 -0.04
N GLY A 91 13.18 -7.96 -1.12
CA GLY A 91 14.32 -7.04 -1.24
C GLY A 91 13.98 -5.58 -0.96
N LEU A 92 12.71 -5.27 -0.64
CA LEU A 92 12.21 -3.89 -0.59
C LEU A 92 11.77 -3.46 0.81
N LEU A 93 11.89 -2.15 1.05
CA LEU A 93 11.20 -1.37 2.07
C LEU A 93 10.08 -0.59 1.39
N LEU A 94 8.84 -0.90 1.73
CA LEU A 94 7.67 -0.18 1.24
C LEU A 94 7.40 1.02 2.16
N SER A 95 7.56 2.25 1.67
CA SER A 95 7.49 3.45 2.50
C SER A 95 6.41 4.43 2.02
N PRO A 96 5.25 4.49 2.69
CA PRO A 96 4.22 5.50 2.43
C PRO A 96 4.69 6.93 2.78
N LEU A 97 5.70 7.06 3.65
CA LEU A 97 6.38 8.32 3.90
C LEU A 97 7.00 8.87 2.61
N GLU A 98 7.72 8.02 1.91
CA GLU A 98 8.44 8.36 0.69
C GLU A 98 7.56 8.28 -0.56
N GLY A 99 6.40 7.61 -0.47
CA GLY A 99 5.47 7.36 -1.57
C GLY A 99 5.94 6.27 -2.55
N ARG A 100 6.91 5.44 -2.16
CA ARG A 100 7.55 4.48 -3.07
C ARG A 100 8.16 3.29 -2.35
N ALA A 101 8.49 2.25 -3.12
CA ALA A 101 9.35 1.17 -2.69
C ALA A 101 10.83 1.61 -2.76
N LEU A 102 11.58 1.30 -1.73
CA LEU A 102 13.01 1.58 -1.60
C LEU A 102 13.79 0.27 -1.46
N PRO A 103 15.08 0.25 -1.82
CA PRO A 103 15.96 -0.86 -1.46
C PRO A 103 15.92 -1.08 0.05
N ARG A 104 15.84 -2.35 0.46
CA ARG A 104 15.88 -2.70 1.88
C ARG A 104 17.23 -2.28 2.48
N PRO A 105 17.24 -1.58 3.63
CA PRO A 105 18.49 -1.21 4.27
C PRO A 105 19.25 -2.45 4.79
N PRO A 106 20.58 -2.39 4.92
CA PRO A 106 21.37 -3.47 5.50
C PRO A 106 20.87 -3.91 6.87
N SER A 107 21.06 -5.18 7.21
CA SER A 107 20.77 -5.69 8.56
C SER A 107 21.58 -4.92 9.60
N GLY A 108 20.93 -4.46 10.67
CA GLY A 108 21.59 -3.72 11.75
C GLY A 108 21.72 -2.21 11.51
N THR A 109 21.14 -1.66 10.44
CA THR A 109 21.01 -0.19 10.32
C THR A 109 20.28 0.39 11.54
N PRO A 110 20.81 1.44 12.17
CA PRO A 110 20.13 2.17 13.23
C PRO A 110 18.76 2.66 12.76
N GLY A 111 17.74 2.58 13.62
CA GLY A 111 16.37 3.00 13.29
C GLY A 111 15.26 2.06 13.78
N GLY A 112 15.62 0.89 14.32
CA GLY A 112 14.68 0.00 15.03
C GLY A 112 13.65 -0.72 14.14
N LEU A 113 13.64 -0.48 12.83
CA LEU A 113 12.68 -1.09 11.92
C LEU A 113 12.91 -2.60 11.79
N ARG A 114 11.98 -3.39 12.33
CA ARG A 114 12.01 -4.85 12.22
C ARG A 114 11.78 -5.29 10.77
N GLN A 115 12.82 -5.81 10.13
CA GLN A 115 12.72 -6.41 8.80
C GLN A 115 11.99 -7.76 8.88
N SER A 116 11.14 -8.03 7.89
CA SER A 116 10.40 -9.28 7.76
C SER A 116 10.32 -9.67 6.27
N PRO A 117 9.74 -10.84 5.91
CA PRO A 117 9.49 -11.16 4.50
C PRO A 117 8.82 -10.01 3.74
N LEU A 118 7.86 -9.33 4.37
CA LEU A 118 7.28 -8.07 3.90
C LEU A 118 7.65 -6.93 4.86
N THR A 119 8.28 -5.87 4.35
CA THR A 119 8.65 -4.71 5.15
C THR A 119 7.85 -3.50 4.69
N LEU A 120 6.72 -3.25 5.36
CA LEU A 120 5.85 -2.10 5.13
C LEU A 120 5.97 -1.15 6.32
N GLN A 121 6.55 0.02 6.08
CA GLN A 121 6.79 1.01 7.11
C GLN A 121 5.49 1.71 7.51
N ASP A 122 5.29 1.93 8.81
CA ASP A 122 4.29 2.89 9.26
C ASP A 122 4.65 4.30 8.77
N PRO A 123 3.69 5.09 8.25
CA PRO A 123 3.98 6.42 7.73
C PRO A 123 4.54 7.39 8.79
N PHE A 124 4.19 7.22 10.06
CA PHE A 124 4.58 8.12 11.16
C PHE A 124 5.65 7.48 12.06
N GLU A 125 5.37 6.28 12.58
CA GLU A 125 6.27 5.56 13.48
C GLU A 125 7.30 4.77 12.67
N LEU A 126 8.37 5.42 12.21
CA LEU A 126 9.27 4.85 11.18
C LEU A 126 10.07 3.61 11.62
N SER A 127 10.04 3.29 12.91
CA SER A 127 10.59 2.05 13.48
C SER A 127 9.58 0.87 13.48
N HIS A 128 8.32 1.13 13.13
CA HIS A 128 7.26 0.13 13.10
C HIS A 128 7.06 -0.43 11.68
N ASN A 129 7.21 -1.75 11.56
CA ASN A 129 6.81 -2.49 10.36
C ASN A 129 5.40 -3.08 10.60
N VAL A 130 4.39 -2.50 9.95
CA VAL A 130 2.98 -2.90 10.12
C VAL A 130 2.69 -4.31 9.58
N ALA A 131 3.62 -4.87 8.79
CA ALA A 131 3.56 -6.21 8.23
C ALA A 131 4.52 -7.20 8.92
N ALA A 132 5.07 -6.87 10.08
CA ALA A 132 6.06 -7.71 10.78
C ALA A 132 5.51 -9.10 11.19
N ASN A 133 4.20 -9.29 11.24
CA ASN A 133 3.55 -10.57 11.52
C ASN A 133 3.43 -11.47 10.27
N VAL A 134 3.66 -10.94 9.08
CA VAL A 134 3.47 -11.67 7.82
C VAL A 134 4.57 -12.70 7.62
N THR A 135 4.18 -13.96 7.47
CA THR A 135 5.11 -15.08 7.22
C THR A 135 5.47 -15.18 5.73
N PRO A 136 6.59 -15.86 5.39
CA PRO A 136 6.95 -16.09 3.97
C PRO A 136 5.82 -16.78 3.20
N ARG A 137 5.14 -17.77 3.81
CA ARG A 137 4.02 -18.48 3.19
C ARG A 137 2.85 -17.55 2.84
N VAL A 138 2.52 -16.61 3.73
CA VAL A 138 1.46 -15.62 3.48
C VAL A 138 1.88 -14.64 2.40
N LEU A 139 3.13 -14.17 2.41
CA LEU A 139 3.66 -13.30 1.35
C LEU A 139 3.62 -13.98 -0.02
N SER A 140 4.10 -15.23 -0.12
CA SER A 140 4.06 -15.99 -1.38
C SER A 140 2.63 -16.20 -1.87
N ARG A 141 1.67 -16.45 -0.96
CA ARG A 141 0.25 -16.53 -1.30
C ARG A 141 -0.28 -15.20 -1.83
N PHE A 142 0.03 -14.08 -1.16
CA PHE A 142 -0.37 -12.75 -1.58
C PHE A 142 0.14 -12.43 -2.99
N VAL A 143 1.44 -12.59 -3.24
CA VAL A 143 2.05 -12.34 -4.56
C VAL A 143 1.41 -13.22 -5.65
N ARG A 144 1.17 -14.51 -5.36
CA ARG A 144 0.50 -15.41 -6.31
C ARG A 144 -0.93 -14.93 -6.61
N CYS A 145 -1.72 -14.63 -5.58
CA CYS A 145 -3.09 -14.11 -5.75
C CYS A 145 -3.11 -12.79 -6.55
N CYS A 146 -2.16 -11.88 -6.30
CA CYS A 146 -1.99 -10.67 -7.12
C CYS A 146 -1.68 -11.01 -8.58
N ARG A 147 -0.78 -11.96 -8.88
CA ARG A 147 -0.52 -12.39 -10.26
C ARG A 147 -1.75 -12.97 -10.94
N ASP A 148 -2.50 -13.81 -10.24
CA ASP A 148 -3.71 -14.45 -10.76
C ASP A 148 -4.80 -13.41 -11.04
N ALA A 149 -5.04 -12.50 -10.09
CA ALA A 149 -5.98 -11.39 -10.23
C ALA A 149 -5.58 -10.43 -11.37
N ALA A 150 -4.29 -10.11 -11.51
CA ALA A 150 -3.79 -9.28 -12.60
C ALA A 150 -4.07 -9.92 -13.98
N ARG A 151 -3.91 -11.25 -14.11
CA ARG A 151 -4.28 -11.97 -15.33
C ARG A 151 -5.79 -11.92 -15.58
N LEU A 152 -6.60 -12.09 -14.53
CA LEU A 152 -8.05 -12.02 -14.62
C LEU A 152 -8.52 -10.64 -15.10
N CYS A 153 -7.94 -9.56 -14.56
CA CYS A 153 -8.30 -8.19 -14.94
C CYS A 153 -8.01 -7.83 -16.41
N ARG A 154 -7.09 -8.55 -17.06
CA ARG A 154 -6.80 -8.40 -18.49
C ARG A 154 -7.78 -9.19 -19.39
N GLY A 155 -8.56 -10.09 -18.80
CA GLY A 155 -9.50 -10.94 -19.52
C GLY A 155 -10.79 -10.21 -19.91
N PRO A 156 -11.49 -10.67 -20.97
CA PRO A 156 -12.75 -10.08 -21.41
C PRO A 156 -13.84 -10.16 -20.35
N GLU A 157 -13.77 -11.16 -19.47
CA GLU A 157 -14.73 -11.39 -18.38
C GLU A 157 -14.67 -10.32 -17.28
N PHE A 158 -13.54 -9.61 -17.18
CA PHE A 158 -13.41 -8.47 -16.27
C PHE A 158 -13.82 -7.16 -16.95
N LEU A 159 -13.42 -6.97 -18.21
CA LEU A 159 -13.60 -5.72 -18.94
C LEU A 159 -15.00 -5.54 -19.54
N GLN A 160 -15.72 -6.64 -19.79
CA GLN A 160 -17.00 -6.60 -20.49
C GLN A 160 -18.14 -7.13 -19.62
N ARG A 161 -19.29 -6.46 -19.71
CA ARG A 161 -20.52 -6.91 -19.07
C ARG A 161 -20.98 -8.24 -19.67
N SER A 162 -21.28 -9.19 -18.80
CA SER A 162 -21.86 -10.48 -19.21
C SER A 162 -23.29 -10.31 -19.73
N ARG A 163 -23.60 -10.98 -20.85
CA ARG A 163 -24.93 -10.97 -21.48
C ARG A 163 -25.87 -12.08 -20.98
N ARG A 164 -25.39 -13.05 -20.18
CA ARG A 164 -26.14 -14.29 -19.83
C ARG A 164 -26.02 -14.70 -18.36
N GLY A 165 -26.14 -13.76 -17.43
CA GLY A 165 -26.10 -14.06 -15.98
C GLY A 165 -24.76 -14.59 -15.43
N ARG A 166 -23.74 -14.77 -16.28
CA ARG A 166 -22.40 -15.21 -15.85
C ARG A 166 -21.72 -14.11 -15.00
N PRO A 167 -20.98 -14.47 -13.94
CA PRO A 167 -20.22 -13.50 -13.15
C PRO A 167 -19.19 -12.75 -14.02
N TRP A 168 -19.10 -11.43 -13.85
CA TRP A 168 -18.21 -10.54 -14.60
C TRP A 168 -17.65 -9.43 -13.71
N GLY A 169 -16.59 -8.76 -14.15
CA GLY A 169 -15.96 -7.66 -13.42
C GLY A 169 -15.50 -8.08 -12.02
N LEU A 170 -15.82 -7.27 -11.01
CA LEU A 170 -15.46 -7.52 -9.61
C LEU A 170 -15.99 -8.85 -9.05
N MET A 171 -17.13 -9.35 -9.54
CA MET A 171 -17.68 -10.61 -9.05
C MET A 171 -16.69 -11.77 -9.22
N ARG A 172 -15.88 -11.73 -10.28
CA ARG A 172 -14.86 -12.76 -10.54
C ARG A 172 -13.66 -12.71 -9.60
N LEU A 173 -13.44 -11.57 -8.93
CA LEU A 173 -12.39 -11.41 -7.93
C LEU A 173 -12.88 -11.75 -6.51
N LEU A 174 -14.19 -11.63 -6.27
CA LEU A 174 -14.81 -11.80 -4.95
C LEU A 174 -15.38 -13.20 -4.71
N GLN A 175 -15.32 -14.07 -5.71
CA GLN A 175 -15.69 -15.47 -5.55
C GLN A 175 -14.68 -16.21 -4.65
N PRO A 176 -15.16 -17.11 -3.78
CA PRO A 176 -14.31 -17.85 -2.82
C PRO A 176 -13.38 -18.86 -3.48
#